data_AF-A0AAV5L311-F1
#
_entry.id   AF-A0AAV5L311-F1
#
_cell.length_a   1.000
_cell.length_b   1.000
_cell.length_c   1.000
_cell.angle_alpha   90.00
_cell.angle_beta   90.00
_cell.angle_gamma   90.00
#
_symmetry.space_group_name_H-M   'P 1'
#
loop_
_entity.id
_entity.type
_entity.pdbx_description
1 polymer ?
#
loop_
_entity_poly.entity_id
_entity_poly.type
_entity_poly.pdbx_seq_one_letter_code
_entity_poly.pdbx_strand_id
1 'polypeptide(L)' 'MPPYQRFNIDMVQFPLLSRLNDAYVELPPFQDAMPEKQPDAPPSVVS' A
#
# COMPACT_ATOMS: atom_id res chain seq x y z
N MET A 1 -3.73 -0.63 -2.67
CA MET A 1 -4.20 -0.54 -1.26
C MET A 1 -3.14 -1.10 -0.32
N PRO A 2 -2.64 -0.31 0.65
CA PRO A 2 -1.58 -0.77 1.54
C PRO A 2 -1.98 -1.91 2.50
N PRO A 3 -1.04 -2.73 2.98
CA PRO A 3 -1.33 -3.96 3.72
C PRO A 3 -2.13 -3.76 5.01
N TYR A 4 -1.84 -2.71 5.78
CA TYR A 4 -2.51 -2.45 7.06
C TYR A 4 -4.00 -2.10 6.91
N GLN A 5 -4.41 -1.52 5.77
CA GLN A 5 -5.84 -1.32 5.48
C GLN A 5 -6.57 -2.64 5.20
N ARG A 6 -5.89 -3.64 4.62
CA ARG A 6 -6.49 -4.96 4.31
C ARG A 6 -6.86 -5.75 5.58
N PHE A 7 -6.15 -5.49 6.67
CA PHE A 7 -6.33 -6.17 7.96
C PHE A 7 -6.95 -5.27 9.04
N ASN A 8 -7.48 -4.10 8.67
CA ASN A 8 -8.07 -3.12 9.59
C ASN A 8 -7.15 -2.76 10.77
N ILE A 9 -5.85 -2.62 10.51
CA ILE A 9 -4.87 -2.24 11.53
C ILE A 9 -4.89 -0.72 11.72
N ASP A 10 -5.12 -0.28 12.96
CA ASP A 10 -5.00 1.13 13.33
C ASP A 10 -3.52 1.56 13.39
N MET A 11 -3.06 2.25 12.35
CA MET A 11 -1.69 2.77 12.26
C MET A 11 -1.41 3.94 13.20
N VAL A 12 -2.42 4.55 13.83
CA VAL A 12 -2.23 5.61 14.85
C VAL A 12 -1.44 5.09 16.05
N GLN A 13 -1.57 3.80 16.37
CA GLN A 13 -0.79 3.14 17.43
C GLN A 13 0.71 3.00 17.08
N PHE A 14 1.09 3.24 15.81
CA PHE A 14 2.45 3.04 15.28
C PHE A 14 2.96 4.28 14.53
N PRO A 15 3.11 5.44 15.20
CA PRO A 15 3.32 6.74 14.55
C PRO A 15 4.59 6.80 13.67
N LEU A 16 5.67 6.12 14.08
CA LEU A 16 6.89 6.05 13.27
C LEU A 16 6.67 5.26 11.98
N LEU A 17 6.02 4.10 12.06
CA LEU A 17 5.73 3.27 10.89
C LEU A 17 4.75 3.98 9.95
N SER A 18 3.76 4.69 10.50
CA SER A 18 2.84 5.51 9.71
C SER A 18 3.59 6.56 8.89
N ARG A 19 4.46 7.34 9.52
CA ARG A 19 5.24 8.38 8.82
C ARG A 19 6.18 7.80 7.75
N LEU A 20 6.85 6.68 8.04
CA LEU A 20 7.73 6.02 7.08
C LEU A 20 6.95 5.51 5.86
N ASN A 21 5.80 4.91 6.11
CA ASN A 21 4.91 4.47 5.06
C ASN A 21 4.50 5.63 4.14
N ASP A 22 4.06 6.76 4.72
CA ASP A 22 3.60 7.90 3.95
C ASP A 22 4.72 8.46 3.06
N ALA A 23 5.95 8.54 3.61
CA ALA A 23 7.12 8.96 2.83
C ALA A 23 7.49 7.96 1.71
N TYR A 24 7.35 6.65 1.92
CA TYR A 24 7.70 5.65 0.93
C TYR A 24 6.66 5.50 -0.18
N VAL A 25 5.38 5.68 0.11
CA VAL A 25 4.31 5.53 -0.90
C VAL A 25 4.42 6.57 -2.03
N GLU A 26 5.07 7.70 -1.77
CA GLU A 26 5.33 8.75 -2.76
C GLU A 26 6.49 8.42 -3.72
N LEU A 27 7.34 7.45 -3.37
CA LEU A 27 8.52 7.12 -4.16
C LEU A 27 8.15 6.25 -5.38
N PRO A 28 8.64 6.57 -6.59
CA PRO A 28 8.33 5.80 -7.80
C PRO A 28 8.60 4.29 -7.69
N PRO A 29 9.72 3.83 -7.08
CA PRO A 29 9.97 2.40 -6.91
C PRO A 29 8.87 1.67 -6.11
N PHE A 30 8.29 2.33 -5.11
CA PHE A 30 7.20 1.75 -4.31
C PHE A 30 5.88 1.76 -5.06
N GLN A 31 5.65 2.79 -5.89
CA GLN A 31 4.47 2.85 -6.76
C GLN A 31 4.50 1.77 -7.84
N ASP A 32 5.66 1.48 -8.41
CA ASP A 32 5.82 0.45 -9.45
C ASP A 32 5.78 -0.97 -8.88
N ALA A 33 6.24 -1.14 -7.64
CA ALA A 33 6.13 -2.39 -6.89
C ALA A 33 4.75 -2.61 -6.24
N MET A 34 3.75 -1.76 -6.51
CA MET A 34 2.41 -1.96 -5.95
C MET A 34 1.83 -3.32 -6.38
N PRO A 35 1.12 -4.04 -5.50
CA PRO A 35 0.51 -5.33 -5.83
C PRO A 35 -0.38 -5.29 -7.08
N GLU A 36 -1.06 -4.17 -7.31
CA GLU A 36 -1.97 -3.99 -8.44
C GLU A 36 -1.25 -3.83 -9.80
N LYS A 37 0.06 -3.58 -9.81
CA LYS A 37 0.88 -3.44 -11.02
C LYS A 37 1.65 -4.72 -11.38
N GLN A 38 1.52 -5.78 -10.59
CA GLN A 38 2.26 -7.02 -10.83
C GLN A 38 1.62 -7.83 -11.98
N PRO A 39 2.41 -8.64 -12.73
CA PRO A 39 1.89 -9.40 -13.86
C PRO A 39 0.79 -10.40 -13.52
N ASP A 40 0.76 -10.87 -12.27
CA ASP A 40 -0.21 -11.80 -11.71
C ASP A 40 -1.38 -11.11 -11.01
N ALA A 41 -1.41 -9.77 -10.98
CA ALA A 41 -2.49 -9.02 -10.37
C ALA A 41 -3.82 -9.38 -11.06
N PRO A 42 -4.89 -9.67 -10.29
CA PRO A 42 -6.19 -9.93 -10.89
C PRO A 42 -6.65 -8.69 -11.67
N PRO A 43 -7.32 -8.86 -12.82
CA PRO A 43 -7.85 -7.73 -13.56
C PRO A 43 -8.79 -6.94 -12.63
N SER A 44 -8.65 -5.61 -12.61
CA SER A 44 -9.53 -4.77 -11.81
C SER A 44 -10.97 -5.03 -12.24
N VAL A 45 -11.78 -5.56 -11.32
CA VAL A 45 -13.22 -5.73 -11.55
C VAL A 45 -13.82 -4.33 -11.60
N VAL A 46 -14.06 -3.84 -12.81
CA VAL A 46 -14.85 -2.63 -13.05
C VAL A 46 -16.31 -3.03 -12.79
N SER A 47 -16.87 -2.60 -11.66
CA SER A 47 -18.30 -2.62 -11.37
C SER A 47 -18.85 -1.20 -11.44
#